data_AF-E4QCR8-F1
#
_entry.id   AF-E4QCR8-F1
#
_cell.length_a   1.000
_cell.length_b   1.000
_cell.length_c   1.000
_cell.angle_alpha   90.00
_cell.angle_beta   90.00
_cell.angle_gamma   90.00
#
_symmetry.space_group_name_H-M   'P 1'
#
loop_
_entity.id
_entity.type
_entity.pdbx_description
1 polymer ?
#
loop_
_entity_poly.entity_id
_entity_poly.type
_entity_poly.pdbx_seq_one_letter_code
_entity_poly.pdbx_strand_id
1 'polypeptide(L)'
;MTKKVMPTQILRFFIQLISFIFFPLSFAMLLSQIKSLYLAFLGKENFQFNQNFIMLIVTLIITIFLGRFFCGWVCAFGSILEWIHFLGKKIFKKTFEMPKKLDSFLKMIKYLVLVYLIVIVWTFGKTFYADPWDAFDNLLSLNFDIKTYLPSFVFFVFVLILSLFVNRAHCRYFCPLGAIFNIISRAKLLFVKKVDKNCGKCRICTSACPMGIDMNNVENYKGECIACVKCVESCPRLNIELNIAKTKIDPRYTSAAAIAGVFSVASFFATSSIEPLNQKFTSSKPSTTFSQSIQSENNSGLQENQTESENTGLATQNSQETTTQNSASKIYKDGTYTGEGFGYRPGLVVQVTIKNDKITDIQIISHHETPSFAQLPFEIIPKEIIESQSTNVDIISGATRTSYGIIMAVEDALSKAKIENDESAQN
;
A
#
# COMPACT_ATOMS: atom_id res chain seq x y z
N MET A 1 -5.15 24.10 14.14
CA MET A 1 -4.43 23.30 13.11
C MET A 1 -5.27 22.09 12.70
N THR A 2 -6.02 22.19 11.60
CA THR A 2 -6.64 21.03 10.95
C THR A 2 -5.56 20.25 10.20
N LYS A 3 -5.36 18.97 10.52
CA LYS A 3 -4.48 18.11 9.71
C LYS A 3 -5.20 17.79 8.40
N LYS A 4 -4.80 18.44 7.30
CA LYS A 4 -5.23 18.08 5.95
C LYS A 4 -4.88 16.62 5.71
N VAL A 5 -5.89 15.76 5.60
CA VAL A 5 -5.68 14.33 5.39
C VAL A 5 -5.25 14.14 3.94
N MET A 6 -4.12 13.46 3.73
CA MET A 6 -3.55 13.29 2.40
C MET A 6 -4.38 12.27 1.59
N PRO A 7 -4.52 12.44 0.26
CA PRO A 7 -5.43 11.61 -0.55
C PRO A 7 -5.22 10.10 -0.41
N THR A 8 -3.98 9.63 -0.27
CA THR A 8 -3.73 8.18 -0.14
C THR A 8 -4.22 7.62 1.19
N GLN A 9 -4.24 8.39 2.28
CA GLN A 9 -4.78 7.93 3.57
C GLN A 9 -6.31 7.92 3.58
N ILE A 10 -6.95 8.83 2.84
CA ILE A 10 -8.41 8.80 2.62
C ILE A 10 -8.76 7.54 1.82
N LEU A 11 -8.06 7.31 0.71
CA LEU A 11 -8.27 6.15 -0.15
C LEU A 11 -7.99 4.83 0.58
N ARG A 12 -6.91 4.78 1.37
CA ARG A 12 -6.58 3.66 2.27
C ARG A 12 -7.67 3.39 3.31
N PHE A 13 -8.31 4.42 3.86
CA PHE A 13 -9.43 4.25 4.80
C PHE A 13 -10.64 3.61 4.12
N PHE A 14 -10.98 4.03 2.89
CA PHE A 14 -12.06 3.40 2.11
C PHE A 14 -11.75 1.94 1.75
N ILE A 15 -10.53 1.63 1.30
CA ILE A 15 -10.11 0.25 1.01
C ILE A 15 -10.18 -0.63 2.27
N GLN A 16 -9.76 -0.10 3.41
CA GLN A 16 -9.87 -0.77 4.72
C GLN A 16 -11.32 -1.02 5.13
N LEU A 17 -12.25 -0.10 4.82
CA LEU A 17 -13.68 -0.23 5.11
C LEU A 17 -14.36 -1.27 4.21
N ILE A 18 -14.09 -1.23 2.91
CA ILE A 18 -14.53 -2.25 1.94
C ILE A 18 -14.02 -3.63 2.39
N SER A 19 -12.73 -3.75 2.69
CA SER A 19 -12.14 -5.03 3.12
C SER A 19 -12.66 -5.51 4.48
N PHE A 20 -13.12 -4.60 5.36
CA PHE A 20 -13.79 -4.98 6.61
C PHE A 20 -15.21 -5.52 6.38
N ILE A 21 -15.94 -4.96 5.42
CA ILE A 21 -17.31 -5.38 5.08
C ILE A 21 -17.30 -6.72 4.33
N PHE A 22 -16.49 -6.85 3.28
CA PHE A 22 -16.46 -8.04 2.42
C PHE A 22 -15.58 -9.17 2.99
N PHE A 23 -14.53 -8.86 3.77
CA PHE A 23 -13.54 -9.84 4.22
C PHE A 23 -13.17 -9.74 5.72
N PRO A 24 -14.16 -9.69 6.65
CA PRO A 24 -13.92 -9.52 8.08
C PRO A 24 -13.02 -10.63 8.69
N LEU A 25 -13.22 -11.88 8.25
CA LEU A 25 -12.47 -13.06 8.72
C LEU A 25 -11.15 -13.32 7.97
N SER A 26 -10.73 -12.42 7.07
CA SER A 26 -9.53 -12.60 6.23
C SER A 26 -8.25 -12.95 6.99
N PHE A 27 -8.07 -12.44 8.22
CA PHE A 27 -6.96 -12.83 9.09
C PHE A 27 -7.02 -14.32 9.51
N ALA A 28 -8.20 -14.79 9.94
CA ALA A 28 -8.40 -16.14 10.45
C ALA A 28 -8.37 -17.16 9.31
N MET A 29 -9.00 -16.86 8.16
CA MET A 29 -8.96 -17.69 6.96
C MET A 29 -7.51 -17.98 6.53
N LEU A 30 -6.65 -16.96 6.47
CA LEU A 30 -5.22 -17.12 6.13
C LEU A 30 -4.46 -17.95 7.17
N LEU A 31 -4.70 -17.73 8.47
CA LEU A 31 -4.06 -18.51 9.53
C LEU A 31 -4.51 -19.98 9.52
N SER A 32 -5.79 -20.22 9.20
CA SER A 32 -6.40 -21.54 9.05
C SER A 32 -5.81 -22.32 7.86
N GLN A 33 -5.64 -21.69 6.68
CA GLN A 33 -5.01 -22.40 5.55
C GLN A 33 -3.53 -22.72 5.82
N ILE A 34 -2.81 -21.89 6.60
CA ILE A 34 -1.45 -22.20 7.06
C ILE A 34 -1.46 -23.39 8.05
N LYS A 35 -2.46 -23.48 8.93
CA LYS A 35 -2.67 -24.62 9.85
C LYS A 35 -2.90 -25.92 9.07
N SER A 36 -3.81 -25.94 8.09
CA SER A 36 -4.06 -27.12 7.26
C SER A 36 -2.86 -27.51 6.39
N LEU A 37 -2.09 -26.55 5.85
CA LEU A 37 -0.85 -26.84 5.13
C LEU A 37 0.20 -27.51 6.04
N TYR A 38 0.30 -27.06 7.29
CA TYR A 38 1.19 -27.65 8.30
C TYR A 38 0.74 -29.06 8.71
N LEU A 39 -0.57 -29.28 8.91
CA LEU A 39 -1.12 -30.59 9.27
C LEU A 39 -1.01 -31.60 8.12
N ALA A 40 -1.19 -31.16 6.88
CA ALA A 40 -0.93 -31.97 5.68
C ALA A 40 0.55 -32.35 5.55
N PHE A 41 1.49 -31.43 5.83
CA PHE A 41 2.92 -31.74 5.84
C PHE A 41 3.31 -32.77 6.91
N LEU A 42 2.58 -32.82 8.03
CA LEU A 42 2.72 -33.86 9.07
C LEU A 42 1.95 -35.16 8.75
N GLY A 43 1.27 -35.27 7.61
CA GLY A 43 0.44 -36.43 7.25
C GLY A 43 -0.80 -36.62 8.15
N LYS A 44 -1.22 -35.57 8.88
CA LYS A 44 -2.38 -35.63 9.80
C LYS A 44 -3.71 -35.29 9.14
N GLU A 45 -3.69 -34.53 8.05
CA GLU A 45 -4.87 -34.13 7.27
C GLU A 45 -4.60 -34.35 5.78
N ASN A 46 -5.63 -34.76 5.02
CA ASN A 46 -5.54 -34.85 3.57
C ASN A 46 -5.61 -33.45 2.95
N PHE A 47 -4.61 -33.09 2.14
CA PHE A 47 -4.57 -31.78 1.47
C PHE A 47 -5.70 -31.64 0.44
N GLN A 48 -6.66 -30.76 0.69
CA GLN A 48 -7.70 -30.37 -0.26
C GLN A 48 -7.42 -28.96 -0.79
N PHE A 49 -7.14 -28.85 -2.09
CA PHE A 49 -6.97 -27.56 -2.74
C PHE A 49 -8.34 -26.86 -2.89
N ASN A 50 -8.57 -25.83 -2.08
CA ASN A 50 -9.83 -25.09 -2.01
C ASN A 50 -9.62 -23.61 -2.41
N GLN A 51 -10.71 -22.84 -2.51
CA GLN A 51 -10.63 -21.41 -2.86
C GLN A 51 -9.86 -20.56 -1.83
N ASN A 52 -9.87 -20.94 -0.55
CA ASN A 52 -9.14 -20.24 0.50
C ASN A 52 -7.61 -20.45 0.35
N PHE A 53 -7.16 -21.58 -0.18
CA PHE A 53 -5.76 -21.81 -0.53
C PHE A 53 -5.28 -20.88 -1.66
N ILE A 54 -6.14 -20.58 -2.64
CA ILE A 54 -5.83 -19.58 -3.68
C ILE A 54 -5.61 -18.20 -3.04
N MET A 55 -6.45 -17.81 -2.06
CA MET A 55 -6.25 -16.58 -1.30
C MET A 55 -4.96 -16.56 -0.46
N LEU A 56 -4.57 -17.70 0.11
CA LEU A 56 -3.27 -17.82 0.79
C LEU A 56 -2.12 -17.59 -0.21
N ILE A 57 -2.14 -18.27 -1.36
CA ILE A 57 -1.11 -18.16 -2.40
C ILE A 57 -0.99 -16.72 -2.92
N VAL A 58 -2.10 -16.09 -3.31
CA VAL A 58 -2.12 -14.69 -3.78
C VAL A 58 -1.60 -13.73 -2.69
N THR A 59 -2.02 -13.92 -1.44
CA THR A 59 -1.54 -13.09 -0.32
C THR A 59 -0.06 -13.29 -0.04
N LEU A 60 0.46 -14.52 -0.16
CA LEU A 60 1.89 -14.82 -0.01
C LEU A 60 2.73 -14.21 -1.13
N ILE A 61 2.30 -14.31 -2.39
CA ILE A 61 2.96 -13.68 -3.55
C ILE A 61 3.04 -12.16 -3.35
N ILE A 62 1.92 -11.51 -3.03
CA ILE A 62 1.89 -10.07 -2.71
C ILE A 62 2.79 -9.75 -1.51
N THR A 63 2.86 -10.64 -0.51
CA THR A 63 3.69 -10.45 0.68
C THR A 63 5.19 -10.58 0.42
N ILE A 64 5.58 -11.43 -0.54
CA ILE A 64 6.97 -11.54 -1.02
C ILE A 64 7.38 -10.25 -1.71
N PHE A 65 6.60 -9.75 -2.68
CA PHE A 65 7.01 -8.57 -3.48
C PHE A 65 6.79 -7.22 -2.75
N LEU A 66 5.61 -6.99 -2.16
CA LEU A 66 5.23 -5.72 -1.55
C LEU A 66 5.46 -5.68 -0.02
N GLY A 67 5.91 -6.78 0.58
CA GLY A 67 6.11 -6.90 2.02
C GLY A 67 4.81 -7.05 2.80
N ARG A 68 4.72 -6.54 4.04
CA ARG A 68 3.52 -6.69 4.90
C ARG A 68 2.33 -5.80 4.47
N PHE A 69 2.17 -5.60 3.16
CA PHE A 69 1.16 -4.78 2.50
C PHE A 69 -0.27 -5.21 2.86
N PHE A 70 -0.57 -6.51 2.81
CA PHE A 70 -1.87 -7.06 3.23
C PHE A 70 -2.27 -6.59 4.64
N CYS A 71 -1.34 -6.63 5.61
CA CYS A 71 -1.60 -6.16 6.98
C CYS A 71 -1.96 -4.67 7.03
N GLY A 72 -1.43 -3.85 6.12
CA GLY A 72 -1.62 -2.40 6.10
C GLY A 72 -2.85 -1.92 5.35
N TRP A 73 -3.28 -2.63 4.32
CA TRP A 73 -4.32 -2.17 3.38
C TRP A 73 -5.61 -3.01 3.42
N VAL A 74 -5.50 -4.35 3.53
CA VAL A 74 -6.63 -5.28 3.32
C VAL A 74 -7.10 -5.93 4.62
N CYS A 75 -6.19 -6.28 5.54
CA CYS A 75 -6.52 -7.00 6.76
C CYS A 75 -7.51 -6.25 7.65
N ALA A 76 -8.77 -6.73 7.70
CA ALA A 76 -9.87 -6.14 8.46
C ALA A 76 -9.53 -5.92 9.95
N PHE A 77 -8.90 -6.92 10.58
CA PHE A 77 -8.43 -6.80 11.96
C PHE A 77 -7.30 -5.77 12.14
N GLY A 78 -6.48 -5.56 11.10
CA GLY A 78 -5.51 -4.46 11.08
C GLY A 78 -6.20 -3.08 11.03
N SER A 79 -7.27 -2.95 10.25
CA SER A 79 -8.07 -1.72 10.10
C SER A 79 -8.71 -1.31 11.41
N ILE A 80 -9.46 -2.21 12.06
CA ILE A 80 -10.23 -1.87 13.28
C ILE A 80 -9.32 -1.36 14.41
N LEU A 81 -8.12 -1.95 14.61
CA LEU A 81 -7.18 -1.46 15.62
C LEU A 81 -6.56 -0.10 15.29
N GLU A 82 -6.44 0.26 14.01
CA GLU A 82 -5.98 1.60 13.59
C GLU A 82 -7.07 2.66 13.80
N TRP A 83 -8.34 2.29 13.59
CA TRP A 83 -9.49 3.16 13.85
C TRP A 83 -9.74 3.34 15.36
N ILE A 84 -9.62 2.27 16.15
CA ILE A 84 -9.66 2.32 17.62
C ILE A 84 -8.56 3.23 18.16
N HIS A 85 -7.33 3.15 17.65
CA HIS A 85 -6.27 4.07 18.04
C HIS A 85 -6.57 5.53 17.66
N PHE A 86 -7.17 5.77 16.49
CA PHE A 86 -7.59 7.11 16.07
C PHE A 86 -8.69 7.67 16.99
N LEU A 87 -9.68 6.84 17.35
CA LEU A 87 -10.76 7.19 18.28
C LEU A 87 -10.20 7.46 19.70
N GLY A 88 -9.35 6.57 20.22
CA GLY A 88 -8.65 6.75 21.49
C GLY A 88 -7.83 8.04 21.52
N LYS A 89 -7.13 8.37 20.43
CA LYS A 89 -6.43 9.66 20.30
C LYS A 89 -7.37 10.88 20.30
N LYS A 90 -8.58 10.77 19.74
CA LYS A 90 -9.62 11.82 19.79
C LYS A 90 -10.18 12.01 21.19
N ILE A 91 -10.37 10.91 21.94
CA ILE A 91 -10.91 10.90 23.31
C ILE A 91 -9.85 11.38 24.32
N PHE A 92 -8.73 10.66 24.44
CA PHE A 92 -7.74 10.87 25.50
C PHE A 92 -6.74 12.00 25.20
N LYS A 93 -6.69 12.51 23.95
CA LYS A 93 -5.81 13.59 23.43
C LYS A 93 -4.29 13.36 23.55
N LYS A 94 -3.84 12.40 24.35
CA LYS A 94 -2.43 12.03 24.63
C LYS A 94 -2.02 10.83 23.77
N THR A 95 -0.89 10.93 23.07
CA THR A 95 -0.26 9.77 22.42
C THR A 95 0.84 9.20 23.29
N PHE A 96 0.77 7.91 23.60
CA PHE A 96 1.83 7.20 24.33
C PHE A 96 2.90 6.70 23.35
N GLU A 97 4.10 7.30 23.36
CA GLU A 97 5.25 6.76 22.64
C GLU A 97 5.93 5.67 23.48
N MET A 98 5.84 4.42 23.02
CA MET A 98 6.51 3.28 23.67
C MET A 98 8.04 3.48 23.69
N PRO A 99 8.72 3.28 24.85
CA PRO A 99 10.18 3.38 24.92
C PRO A 99 10.84 2.28 24.09
N LYS A 100 11.87 2.64 23.30
CA LYS A 100 12.45 1.78 22.24
C LYS A 100 12.83 0.37 22.70
N LYS A 101 13.40 0.22 23.90
CA LYS A 101 13.80 -1.08 24.47
C LYS A 101 12.58 -2.00 24.68
N LEU A 102 11.53 -1.48 25.33
CA LEU A 102 10.30 -2.22 25.61
C LEU A 102 9.57 -2.59 24.30
N ASP A 103 9.51 -1.66 23.34
CA ASP A 103 8.92 -1.94 22.03
C ASP A 103 9.65 -3.05 21.27
N SER A 104 10.99 -3.04 21.28
CA SER A 104 11.79 -4.07 20.60
C SER A 104 11.64 -5.44 21.27
N PHE A 105 11.46 -5.49 22.58
CA PHE A 105 11.18 -6.72 23.32
C PHE A 105 9.76 -7.25 23.05
N LEU A 106 8.73 -6.41 23.16
CA LEU A 106 7.35 -6.79 22.86
C LEU A 106 7.16 -7.22 21.38
N LYS A 107 7.95 -6.67 20.44
CA LYS A 107 8.01 -7.12 19.04
C LYS A 107 8.52 -8.56 18.87
N MET A 108 9.16 -9.17 19.87
CA MET A 108 9.53 -10.59 19.84
C MET A 108 8.41 -11.52 20.31
N ILE A 109 7.45 -11.04 21.10
CA ILE A 109 6.39 -11.88 21.69
C ILE A 109 5.56 -12.60 20.62
N LYS A 110 5.32 -11.98 19.46
CA LYS A 110 4.62 -12.59 18.32
C LYS A 110 5.31 -13.85 17.77
N TYR A 111 6.62 -14.01 17.98
CA TYR A 111 7.36 -15.21 17.61
C TYR A 111 7.20 -16.32 18.65
N LEU A 112 7.16 -15.98 19.94
CA LEU A 112 6.81 -16.94 21.01
C LEU A 112 5.37 -17.43 20.83
N VAL A 113 4.43 -16.53 20.46
CA VAL A 113 3.06 -16.87 20.09
C VAL A 113 3.00 -17.79 18.87
N LEU A 114 3.79 -17.53 17.83
CA LEU A 114 3.84 -18.37 16.63
C LEU A 114 4.37 -19.78 16.96
N VAL A 115 5.45 -19.89 17.75
CA VAL A 115 6.01 -21.17 18.21
C VAL A 115 5.00 -21.92 19.09
N TYR A 116 4.33 -21.23 20.03
CA TYR A 116 3.27 -21.82 20.85
C TYR A 116 2.12 -22.39 20.01
N LEU A 117 1.66 -21.66 18.99
CA LEU A 117 0.58 -22.14 18.12
C LEU A 117 1.00 -23.37 17.31
N ILE A 118 2.19 -23.38 16.70
CA ILE A 118 2.67 -24.51 15.91
C ILE A 118 2.93 -25.73 16.82
N VAL A 119 3.73 -25.54 17.87
CA VAL A 119 4.22 -26.64 18.71
C VAL A 119 3.14 -27.16 19.66
N ILE A 120 2.44 -26.30 20.40
CA ILE A 120 1.43 -26.77 21.36
C ILE A 120 0.11 -27.04 20.64
N VAL A 121 -0.47 -26.01 20.02
CA VAL A 121 -1.87 -26.05 19.60
C VAL A 121 -2.08 -26.88 18.32
N TRP A 122 -1.22 -26.75 17.32
CA TRP A 122 -1.37 -27.48 16.05
C TRP A 122 -0.80 -28.90 16.13
N THR A 123 0.29 -29.13 16.87
CA THR A 123 0.90 -30.48 16.93
C THR A 123 0.15 -31.42 17.88
N PHE A 124 -0.24 -30.98 19.08
CA PHE A 124 -0.96 -31.81 20.07
C PHE A 124 -2.49 -31.70 19.98
N GLY A 125 -3.01 -30.62 19.36
CA GLY A 125 -4.44 -30.41 19.15
C GLY A 125 -5.18 -29.77 20.33
N LYS A 126 -6.50 -29.61 20.19
CA LYS A 126 -7.38 -28.92 21.17
C LYS A 126 -7.61 -29.71 22.48
N THR A 127 -6.90 -30.81 22.69
CA THR A 127 -7.02 -31.68 23.88
C THR A 127 -6.46 -31.05 25.16
N PHE A 128 -5.54 -30.09 25.04
CA PHE A 128 -4.90 -29.43 26.19
C PHE A 128 -5.36 -27.99 26.43
N TYR A 129 -5.68 -27.22 25.39
CA TYR A 129 -6.16 -25.83 25.50
C TYR A 129 -6.97 -25.44 24.25
N ALA A 130 -7.91 -24.50 24.39
CA ALA A 130 -8.59 -23.86 23.26
C ALA A 130 -7.67 -22.85 22.55
N ASP A 131 -7.68 -22.81 21.21
CA ASP A 131 -6.88 -21.86 20.42
C ASP A 131 -7.32 -20.42 20.79
N PRO A 132 -6.44 -19.51 21.31
CA PRO A 132 -6.84 -18.15 21.69
C PRO A 132 -7.30 -17.25 20.52
N TRP A 133 -7.32 -17.80 19.30
CA TRP A 133 -7.81 -17.16 18.09
C TRP A 133 -9.13 -17.77 17.56
N ASP A 134 -9.58 -18.94 18.05
CA ASP A 134 -10.99 -19.41 17.86
C ASP A 134 -11.99 -18.35 18.37
N ALA A 135 -11.52 -17.50 19.31
CA ALA A 135 -12.14 -16.26 19.76
C ALA A 135 -12.78 -15.43 18.63
N PHE A 136 -12.05 -15.26 17.53
CA PHE A 136 -12.43 -14.32 16.46
C PHE A 136 -13.52 -14.91 15.54
N ASP A 137 -13.42 -16.20 15.24
CA ASP A 137 -14.39 -16.90 14.39
C ASP A 137 -15.75 -17.01 15.10
N ASN A 138 -15.75 -17.27 16.41
CA ASN A 138 -16.98 -17.36 17.20
C ASN A 138 -17.58 -15.99 17.59
N LEU A 139 -16.77 -14.95 17.74
CA LEU A 139 -17.27 -13.59 18.01
C LEU A 139 -18.11 -13.03 16.85
N LEU A 140 -17.80 -13.41 15.61
CA LEU A 140 -18.57 -12.97 14.43
C LEU A 140 -19.75 -13.90 14.10
N SER A 141 -19.73 -15.16 14.54
CA SER A 141 -20.86 -16.11 14.36
C SER A 141 -21.98 -15.96 15.39
N LEU A 142 -21.84 -15.04 16.37
CA LEU A 142 -22.80 -14.73 17.43
C LEU A 142 -23.16 -15.90 18.37
N ASN A 143 -22.36 -16.98 18.38
CA ASN A 143 -22.64 -18.18 19.18
C ASN A 143 -21.95 -18.15 20.55
N PHE A 144 -22.54 -17.43 21.50
CA PHE A 144 -21.91 -17.07 22.78
C PHE A 144 -22.06 -18.14 23.88
N ASP A 145 -21.35 -19.27 23.79
CA ASP A 145 -21.10 -20.12 24.97
C ASP A 145 -20.08 -19.45 25.91
N ILE A 146 -20.62 -18.73 26.90
CA ILE A 146 -19.87 -17.86 27.81
C ILE A 146 -18.77 -18.61 28.56
N LYS A 147 -18.97 -19.90 28.91
CA LYS A 147 -17.99 -20.67 29.70
C LYS A 147 -16.76 -21.04 28.88
N THR A 148 -16.97 -21.51 27.66
CA THR A 148 -15.91 -21.93 26.74
C THR A 148 -15.11 -20.74 26.21
N TYR A 149 -15.76 -19.60 25.98
CA TYR A 149 -15.15 -18.44 25.31
C TYR A 149 -14.73 -17.29 26.24
N LEU A 150 -14.85 -17.42 27.57
CA LEU A 150 -14.44 -16.37 28.52
C LEU A 150 -12.98 -15.90 28.36
N PRO A 151 -11.96 -16.78 28.28
CA PRO A 151 -10.56 -16.36 28.16
C PRO A 151 -10.29 -15.64 26.83
N SER A 152 -10.93 -16.14 25.76
CA SER A 152 -10.92 -15.58 24.41
C SER A 152 -11.49 -14.16 24.36
N PHE A 153 -12.64 -13.93 25.01
CA PHE A 153 -13.25 -12.60 25.10
C PHE A 153 -12.38 -11.62 25.92
N VAL A 154 -11.84 -12.07 27.07
CA VAL A 154 -10.92 -11.26 27.89
C VAL A 154 -9.66 -10.86 27.12
N PHE A 155 -9.06 -11.78 26.35
CA PHE A 155 -7.91 -11.47 25.49
C PHE A 155 -8.26 -10.47 24.39
N PHE A 156 -9.42 -10.61 23.74
CA PHE A 156 -9.90 -9.66 22.74
C PHE A 156 -10.08 -8.25 23.33
N VAL A 157 -10.80 -8.12 24.46
CA VAL A 157 -11.01 -6.84 25.16
C VAL A 157 -9.68 -6.21 25.58
N PHE A 158 -8.75 -6.99 26.13
CA PHE A 158 -7.38 -6.54 26.44
C PHE A 158 -6.65 -5.98 25.20
N VAL A 159 -6.75 -6.65 24.05
CA VAL A 159 -6.15 -6.22 22.79
C VAL A 159 -6.78 -4.92 22.26
N LEU A 160 -8.09 -4.72 22.40
CA LEU A 160 -8.74 -3.46 22.03
C LEU A 160 -8.30 -2.31 22.95
N ILE A 161 -8.29 -2.53 24.27
CA ILE A 161 -7.85 -1.53 25.27
C ILE A 161 -6.40 -1.14 25.01
N LEU A 162 -5.49 -2.10 24.83
CA LEU A 162 -4.09 -1.84 24.53
C LEU A 162 -3.91 -1.05 23.22
N SER A 163 -4.80 -1.26 22.25
CA SER A 163 -4.77 -0.58 20.95
C SER A 163 -5.26 0.89 20.99
N LEU A 164 -6.02 1.29 22.03
CA LEU A 164 -6.29 2.71 22.29
C LEU A 164 -4.98 3.47 22.52
N PHE A 165 -4.09 2.91 23.35
CA PHE A 165 -2.82 3.54 23.72
C PHE A 165 -1.72 3.33 22.67
N VAL A 166 -1.58 2.10 22.15
CA VAL A 166 -0.50 1.72 21.21
C VAL A 166 -1.08 1.32 19.86
N ASN A 167 -0.79 2.11 18.83
CA ASN A 167 -1.30 1.90 17.47
C ASN A 167 -1.04 0.46 16.98
N ARG A 168 -2.11 -0.25 16.57
CA ARG A 168 -2.09 -1.63 16.06
C ARG A 168 -1.32 -2.62 16.94
N ALA A 169 -1.50 -2.54 18.26
CA ALA A 169 -0.74 -3.31 19.26
C ALA A 169 -0.61 -4.82 18.95
N HIS A 170 -1.71 -5.51 18.63
CA HIS A 170 -1.67 -6.94 18.30
C HIS A 170 -0.88 -7.23 17.02
N CYS A 171 -1.08 -6.47 15.94
CA CYS A 171 -0.30 -6.59 14.69
C CYS A 171 1.22 -6.37 14.87
N ARG A 172 1.62 -5.75 16.00
CA ARG A 172 2.99 -5.42 16.38
C ARG A 172 3.59 -6.44 17.35
N TYR A 173 2.79 -6.98 18.28
CA TYR A 173 3.25 -7.75 19.45
C TYR A 173 2.68 -9.17 19.60
N PHE A 174 1.49 -9.47 19.06
CA PHE A 174 0.79 -10.75 19.31
C PHE A 174 0.33 -11.51 18.06
N CYS A 175 0.36 -10.88 16.88
CA CYS A 175 -0.20 -11.44 15.65
C CYS A 175 0.72 -12.53 15.04
N PRO A 176 0.31 -13.83 15.00
CA PRO A 176 1.14 -14.90 14.44
C PRO A 176 1.31 -14.76 12.92
N LEU A 177 0.25 -14.43 12.18
CA LEU A 177 0.33 -14.10 10.75
C LEU A 177 1.28 -12.91 10.51
N GLY A 178 1.27 -11.93 11.42
CA GLY A 178 2.20 -10.79 11.44
C GLY A 178 3.64 -11.14 11.84
N ALA A 179 3.90 -12.33 12.37
CA ALA A 179 5.24 -12.88 12.58
C ALA A 179 5.72 -13.63 11.32
N ILE A 180 4.86 -14.48 10.74
CA ILE A 180 5.11 -15.21 9.47
C ILE A 180 5.42 -14.21 8.35
N PHE A 181 4.52 -13.25 8.10
CA PHE A 181 4.71 -12.25 7.04
C PHE A 181 5.92 -11.33 7.30
N ASN A 182 6.45 -11.26 8.53
CA ASN A 182 7.67 -10.51 8.86
C ASN A 182 8.97 -11.29 8.60
N ILE A 183 8.88 -12.61 8.46
CA ILE A 183 9.95 -13.47 7.94
C ILE A 183 9.96 -13.38 6.41
N ILE A 184 8.79 -13.56 5.78
CA ILE A 184 8.62 -13.58 4.32
C ILE A 184 8.96 -12.21 3.69
N SER A 185 8.49 -11.11 4.29
CA SER A 185 8.71 -9.74 3.77
C SER A 185 10.16 -9.23 3.84
N ARG A 186 11.13 -10.07 4.22
CA ARG A 186 12.57 -9.74 4.21
C ARG A 186 13.14 -9.58 2.80
N ALA A 187 12.54 -10.26 1.81
CA ALA A 187 12.97 -10.24 0.40
C ALA A 187 12.22 -9.19 -0.47
N LYS A 188 11.43 -8.30 0.16
CA LYS A 188 10.52 -7.40 -0.58
C LYS A 188 11.23 -6.38 -1.46
N LEU A 189 10.63 -6.13 -2.62
CA LEU A 189 11.05 -5.07 -3.54
C LEU A 189 10.54 -3.70 -3.07
N LEU A 190 9.35 -3.64 -2.46
CA LEU A 190 8.76 -2.39 -1.97
C LEU A 190 9.29 -2.02 -0.57
N PHE A 191 10.06 -0.95 -0.44
CA PHE A 191 10.56 -0.48 0.85
C PHE A 191 10.56 1.04 0.99
N VAL A 192 10.68 1.50 2.25
CA VAL A 192 10.81 2.92 2.59
C VAL A 192 12.29 3.20 2.86
N LYS A 193 12.84 4.21 2.19
CA LYS A 193 14.22 4.68 2.34
C LYS A 193 14.22 6.08 2.96
N LYS A 194 15.24 6.39 3.76
CA LYS A 194 15.58 7.76 4.18
C LYS A 194 16.77 8.20 3.33
N VAL A 195 16.69 9.37 2.69
CA VAL A 195 17.65 9.78 1.64
C VAL A 195 18.91 10.34 2.29
N ASP A 196 18.76 11.44 3.03
CA ASP A 196 19.78 12.05 3.86
C ASP A 196 19.67 11.51 5.30
N LYS A 197 20.79 11.10 5.90
CA LYS A 197 20.80 10.64 7.30
C LYS A 197 20.70 11.80 8.30
N ASN A 198 21.11 13.02 7.94
CA ASN A 198 21.24 14.23 8.77
C ASN A 198 19.92 15.00 9.05
N CYS A 199 18.79 14.31 9.15
CA CYS A 199 17.47 14.91 9.44
C CYS A 199 17.32 15.54 10.86
N GLY A 200 18.42 15.78 11.58
CA GLY A 200 18.48 16.45 12.87
C GLY A 200 17.63 15.79 13.96
N LYS A 201 17.06 16.61 14.86
CA LYS A 201 16.21 16.15 15.96
C LYS A 201 14.74 15.88 15.55
N CYS A 202 14.40 15.90 14.26
CA CYS A 202 13.03 15.68 13.79
C CYS A 202 12.62 14.20 13.92
N ARG A 203 11.42 13.93 14.48
CA ARG A 203 10.91 12.56 14.68
C ARG A 203 9.49 12.32 14.13
N ILE A 204 8.95 13.26 13.34
CA ILE A 204 7.55 13.23 12.86
C ILE A 204 7.23 11.98 12.04
N CYS A 205 8.14 11.53 11.17
CA CYS A 205 7.97 10.30 10.39
C CYS A 205 8.04 9.01 11.24
N THR A 206 8.82 9.01 12.33
CA THR A 206 8.84 7.93 13.34
C THR A 206 7.54 7.89 14.13
N SER A 207 7.06 9.02 14.66
CA SER A 207 5.82 9.07 15.46
C SER A 207 4.53 8.95 14.63
N ALA A 208 4.60 9.18 13.32
CA ALA A 208 3.52 8.85 12.37
C ALA A 208 3.47 7.35 11.99
N CYS A 209 4.50 6.56 12.29
CA CYS A 209 4.56 5.15 11.90
C CYS A 209 3.67 4.28 12.80
N PRO A 210 2.62 3.61 12.28
CA PRO A 210 1.75 2.78 13.11
C PRO A 210 2.44 1.52 13.66
N MET A 211 3.49 1.02 12.98
CA MET A 211 4.34 -0.07 13.49
C MET A 211 5.46 0.41 14.42
N GLY A 212 5.57 1.73 14.65
CA GLY A 212 6.65 2.38 15.39
C GLY A 212 8.04 1.90 14.96
N ILE A 213 8.33 2.03 13.67
CA ILE A 213 9.67 1.86 13.12
C ILE A 213 10.41 3.18 13.31
N ASP A 214 11.63 3.15 13.84
CA ASP A 214 12.43 4.37 13.97
C ASP A 214 13.09 4.71 12.63
N MET A 215 12.57 5.73 11.96
CA MET A 215 12.98 6.12 10.61
C MET A 215 14.44 6.59 10.53
N ASN A 216 15.05 6.94 11.66
CA ASN A 216 16.48 7.23 11.71
C ASN A 216 17.36 5.99 11.46
N ASN A 217 16.88 4.80 11.84
CA ASN A 217 17.59 3.52 11.65
C ASN A 217 16.72 2.56 10.80
N VAL A 218 16.07 3.07 9.75
CA VAL A 218 15.11 2.33 8.92
C VAL A 218 15.71 1.06 8.29
N GLU A 219 17.00 1.10 7.96
CA GLU A 219 17.81 0.01 7.38
C GLU A 219 17.79 -1.28 8.24
N ASN A 220 17.59 -1.16 9.55
CA ASN A 220 17.57 -2.31 10.48
C ASN A 220 16.22 -3.04 10.53
N TYR A 221 15.12 -2.42 10.08
CA TYR A 221 13.76 -2.96 10.24
C TYR A 221 13.27 -3.70 8.98
N LYS A 222 14.05 -4.70 8.56
CA LYS A 222 13.92 -5.39 7.26
C LYS A 222 12.55 -6.03 6.99
N GLY A 223 11.76 -6.40 8.00
CA GLY A 223 10.41 -6.99 7.81
C GLY A 223 9.21 -6.10 8.18
N GLU A 224 9.34 -5.22 9.17
CA GLU A 224 8.19 -4.69 9.94
C GLU A 224 7.28 -3.71 9.16
N CYS A 225 7.76 -3.14 8.05
CA CYS A 225 7.00 -2.13 7.32
C CYS A 225 5.78 -2.73 6.59
N ILE A 226 4.58 -2.26 6.97
CA ILE A 226 3.28 -2.60 6.37
C ILE A 226 2.94 -1.78 5.12
N ALA A 227 3.91 -1.09 4.52
CA ALA A 227 3.76 -0.25 3.31
C ALA A 227 2.58 0.75 3.35
N CYS A 228 2.24 1.28 4.53
CA CYS A 228 1.10 2.21 4.74
C CYS A 228 1.37 3.68 4.33
N VAL A 229 2.59 3.98 3.89
CA VAL A 229 3.08 5.27 3.35
C VAL A 229 2.97 6.52 4.25
N LYS A 230 2.30 6.44 5.41
CA LYS A 230 2.13 7.54 6.40
C LYS A 230 3.41 8.31 6.75
N CYS A 231 4.57 7.65 6.78
CA CYS A 231 5.85 8.28 7.10
C CYS A 231 6.45 9.14 5.97
N VAL A 232 6.13 8.84 4.70
CA VAL A 232 6.45 9.67 3.52
C VAL A 232 5.62 10.95 3.59
N GLU A 233 4.29 10.79 3.59
CA GLU A 233 3.33 11.91 3.57
C GLU A 233 3.40 12.83 4.80
N SER A 234 3.82 12.30 5.96
CA SER A 234 4.00 13.10 7.19
C SER A 234 5.36 13.81 7.26
N CYS A 235 6.27 13.61 6.30
CA CYS A 235 7.62 14.18 6.36
C CYS A 235 7.63 15.63 5.82
N PRO A 236 7.85 16.67 6.65
CA PRO A 236 7.85 18.06 6.19
C PRO A 236 9.07 18.43 5.34
N ARG A 237 10.09 17.57 5.29
CA ARG A 237 11.36 17.75 4.57
C ARG A 237 11.52 16.81 3.37
N LEU A 238 10.47 16.07 3.00
CA LEU A 238 10.45 15.05 1.91
C LEU A 238 11.52 13.94 1.98
N ASN A 239 12.37 13.93 3.03
CA ASN A 239 13.48 12.99 3.26
C ASN A 239 13.03 11.57 3.72
N ILE A 240 11.87 11.10 3.25
CA ILE A 240 11.40 9.73 3.43
C ILE A 240 10.71 9.34 2.12
N GLU A 241 11.27 8.38 1.41
CA GLU A 241 10.83 8.00 0.06
C GLU A 241 10.34 6.55 0.01
N LEU A 242 9.37 6.30 -0.85
CA LEU A 242 8.95 4.95 -1.22
C LEU A 242 9.72 4.52 -2.47
N ASN A 243 10.34 3.34 -2.41
CA ASN A 243 11.15 2.78 -3.48
C ASN A 243 10.67 1.37 -3.84
N ILE A 244 10.72 1.00 -5.11
CA ILE A 244 10.61 -0.37 -5.59
C ILE A 244 11.94 -0.80 -6.22
N ALA A 245 12.60 -1.79 -5.62
CA ALA A 245 13.97 -2.21 -5.93
C ALA A 245 15.01 -1.07 -5.90
N LYS A 246 15.17 -0.33 -7.01
CA LYS A 246 16.09 0.81 -7.14
C LYS A 246 15.40 2.12 -7.55
N THR A 247 14.14 2.10 -7.95
CA THR A 247 13.42 3.29 -8.44
C THR A 247 12.51 3.88 -7.36
N LYS A 248 12.50 5.22 -7.28
CA LYS A 248 11.53 5.99 -6.49
C LYS A 248 10.14 5.85 -7.12
N ILE A 249 9.11 5.66 -6.31
CA ILE A 249 7.73 5.59 -6.78
C ILE A 249 6.80 6.47 -5.94
N ASP A 250 5.76 6.99 -6.57
CA ASP A 250 4.75 7.79 -5.89
C ASP A 250 3.89 6.97 -4.92
N PRO A 251 3.56 7.51 -3.72
CA PRO A 251 2.57 6.93 -2.80
C PRO A 251 1.27 6.47 -3.47
N ARG A 252 0.81 7.18 -4.52
CA ARG A 252 -0.45 6.91 -5.22
C ARG A 252 -0.51 5.49 -5.82
N TYR A 253 0.61 4.98 -6.34
CA TYR A 253 0.67 3.63 -6.92
C TYR A 253 0.39 2.52 -5.90
N THR A 254 0.70 2.73 -4.61
CA THR A 254 0.33 1.76 -3.55
C THR A 254 -1.17 1.67 -3.33
N SER A 255 -1.89 2.79 -3.50
CA SER A 255 -3.35 2.79 -3.42
C SER A 255 -3.97 2.11 -4.63
N ALA A 256 -3.45 2.37 -5.83
CA ALA A 256 -3.88 1.70 -7.06
C ALA A 256 -3.68 0.16 -6.97
N ALA A 257 -2.51 -0.30 -6.53
CA ALA A 257 -2.23 -1.71 -6.32
C ALA A 257 -3.14 -2.36 -5.26
N ALA A 258 -3.49 -1.63 -4.18
CA ALA A 258 -4.45 -2.11 -3.20
C ALA A 258 -5.87 -2.24 -3.76
N ILE A 259 -6.32 -1.27 -4.58
CA ILE A 259 -7.64 -1.30 -5.22
C ILE A 259 -7.72 -2.48 -6.21
N ALA A 260 -6.75 -2.62 -7.10
CA ALA A 260 -6.70 -3.73 -8.06
C ALA A 260 -6.74 -5.09 -7.34
N GLY A 261 -5.88 -5.28 -6.32
CA GLY A 261 -5.85 -6.51 -5.53
C GLY A 261 -7.17 -6.83 -4.82
N VAL A 262 -7.80 -5.83 -4.17
CA VAL A 262 -9.10 -6.02 -3.51
C VAL A 262 -10.22 -6.27 -4.51
N PHE A 263 -10.21 -5.61 -5.67
CA PHE A 263 -11.22 -5.81 -6.71
C PHE A 263 -11.13 -7.20 -7.34
N SER A 264 -9.94 -7.65 -7.76
CA SER A 264 -9.74 -9.00 -8.30
C SER A 264 -10.16 -10.09 -7.30
N VAL A 265 -9.84 -9.91 -6.01
CA VAL A 265 -10.28 -10.82 -4.94
C VAL A 265 -11.81 -10.77 -4.73
N ALA A 266 -12.41 -9.58 -4.74
CA ALA A 266 -13.87 -9.43 -4.62
C ALA A 266 -14.62 -10.10 -5.78
N SER A 267 -14.19 -9.89 -7.03
CA SER A 267 -14.75 -10.57 -8.20
C SER A 267 -14.63 -12.09 -8.09
N PHE A 268 -13.48 -12.59 -7.64
CA PHE A 268 -13.22 -14.02 -7.52
C PHE A 268 -14.07 -14.72 -6.44
N PHE A 269 -14.43 -14.03 -5.35
CA PHE A 269 -15.38 -14.55 -4.35
C PHE A 269 -16.84 -14.32 -4.75
N ALA A 270 -17.15 -13.26 -5.50
CA ALA A 270 -18.51 -13.03 -5.99
C ALA A 270 -18.96 -14.14 -6.96
N THR A 271 -18.07 -14.65 -7.81
CA THR A 271 -18.38 -15.74 -8.74
C THR A 271 -18.57 -17.11 -8.07
N SER A 272 -17.91 -17.37 -6.93
CA SER A 272 -18.08 -18.64 -6.19
C SER A 272 -19.24 -18.63 -5.20
N SER A 273 -19.74 -17.46 -4.83
CA SER A 273 -20.80 -17.29 -3.82
C SER A 273 -22.22 -17.45 -4.38
N ILE A 274 -22.37 -17.90 -5.64
CA ILE A 274 -23.67 -18.06 -6.33
C ILE A 274 -24.37 -19.39 -5.96
N GLU A 275 -23.62 -20.44 -5.64
CA GLU A 275 -24.15 -21.79 -5.43
C GLU A 275 -25.06 -21.98 -4.19
N PRO A 276 -24.77 -21.41 -3.00
CA PRO A 276 -25.44 -21.82 -1.75
C PRO A 276 -26.68 -20.98 -1.36
N LEU A 277 -27.52 -20.58 -2.32
CA LEU A 277 -28.84 -19.96 -2.04
C LEU A 277 -30.05 -20.82 -2.46
N ASN A 278 -29.91 -21.71 -3.43
CA ASN A 278 -31.05 -22.45 -3.99
C ASN A 278 -31.63 -23.51 -3.03
N GLN A 279 -30.77 -24.19 -2.25
CA GLN A 279 -31.19 -25.31 -1.39
C GLN A 279 -32.08 -24.93 -0.19
N LYS A 280 -32.26 -23.64 0.13
CA LYS A 280 -33.09 -23.22 1.28
C LYS A 280 -34.56 -22.97 0.94
N PHE A 281 -34.95 -23.05 -0.33
CA PHE A 281 -36.35 -22.92 -0.78
C PHE A 281 -37.00 -24.26 -1.20
N THR A 282 -36.24 -25.32 -1.42
CA THR A 282 -36.76 -26.64 -1.85
C THR A 282 -37.09 -27.56 -0.66
N SER A 283 -37.88 -27.08 0.31
CA SER A 283 -38.32 -27.89 1.46
C SER A 283 -39.75 -27.61 1.92
N SER A 284 -40.67 -27.54 0.95
CA SER A 284 -42.12 -27.64 1.20
C SER A 284 -42.84 -28.32 0.03
N LYS A 285 -43.11 -29.63 0.15
CA LYS A 285 -44.22 -30.31 -0.55
C LYS A 285 -45.56 -29.84 0.05
N PRO A 286 -46.72 -29.93 -0.64
CA PRO A 286 -47.12 -30.95 -1.63
C PRO A 286 -47.48 -30.32 -3.02
N SER A 287 -48.03 -30.98 -4.06
CA SER A 287 -48.82 -32.24 -4.16
C SER A 287 -48.67 -32.96 -5.52
N THR A 288 -49.06 -34.24 -5.55
CA THR A 288 -49.72 -34.98 -6.66
C THR A 288 -49.24 -34.90 -8.14
N THR A 289 -48.79 -36.08 -8.62
CA THR A 289 -49.26 -36.76 -9.86
C THR A 289 -48.53 -36.57 -11.21
N PHE A 290 -48.37 -37.72 -11.89
CA PHE A 290 -48.05 -38.00 -13.31
C PHE A 290 -46.59 -38.05 -13.83
N SER A 291 -46.06 -39.28 -13.84
CA SER A 291 -45.52 -40.04 -15.00
C SER A 291 -44.50 -39.45 -16.00
N GLN A 292 -43.35 -40.16 -16.09
CA GLN A 292 -42.66 -40.59 -17.34
C GLN A 292 -41.99 -39.50 -18.24
N SER A 293 -40.96 -39.77 -19.04
CA SER A 293 -40.16 -40.99 -19.36
C SER A 293 -38.67 -40.67 -19.62
N ILE A 294 -37.83 -41.69 -19.85
CA ILE A 294 -36.37 -41.62 -20.12
C ILE A 294 -36.09 -41.82 -21.63
N GLN A 295 -35.14 -41.07 -22.22
CA GLN A 295 -34.20 -41.43 -23.32
C GLN A 295 -33.31 -40.19 -23.65
N SER A 296 -31.96 -40.25 -23.64
CA SER A 296 -30.98 -40.62 -24.70
C SER A 296 -30.94 -39.63 -25.89
N GLU A 297 -29.82 -39.29 -26.58
CA GLU A 297 -28.45 -39.84 -26.80
C GLU A 297 -27.38 -38.69 -26.73
N ASN A 298 -26.06 -38.85 -26.55
CA ASN A 298 -24.96 -39.33 -27.45
C ASN A 298 -25.03 -38.80 -28.92
N ASN A 299 -23.98 -38.50 -29.71
CA ASN A 299 -22.49 -38.59 -29.66
C ASN A 299 -21.88 -37.72 -30.83
N SER A 300 -20.57 -37.45 -31.06
CA SER A 300 -19.32 -37.40 -30.25
C SER A 300 -18.08 -36.93 -31.07
N GLY A 301 -17.30 -35.93 -30.61
CA GLY A 301 -15.88 -35.66 -31.00
C GLY A 301 -15.58 -34.94 -32.34
N LEU A 302 -14.31 -34.69 -32.75
CA LEU A 302 -12.99 -34.61 -32.06
C LEU A 302 -11.87 -34.10 -33.03
N GLN A 303 -10.90 -33.27 -32.55
CA GLN A 303 -9.51 -33.06 -33.09
C GLN A 303 -9.38 -32.49 -34.56
N GLU A 304 -8.24 -32.01 -35.11
CA GLU A 304 -6.82 -31.79 -34.68
C GLU A 304 -6.04 -30.78 -35.58
N ASN A 305 -4.88 -30.24 -35.12
CA ASN A 305 -3.57 -29.91 -35.80
C ASN A 305 -3.53 -29.16 -37.20
N GLN A 306 -2.45 -28.50 -37.71
CA GLN A 306 -1.08 -28.13 -37.26
C GLN A 306 -0.48 -26.89 -38.03
N THR A 307 0.85 -26.73 -37.99
CA THR A 307 1.84 -25.74 -38.57
C THR A 307 1.68 -25.37 -40.08
N GLU A 308 2.46 -24.46 -40.73
CA GLU A 308 3.91 -24.14 -40.66
C GLU A 308 4.34 -22.70 -41.13
N SER A 309 5.59 -22.47 -41.58
CA SER A 309 6.29 -21.16 -41.72
C SER A 309 6.90 -20.92 -43.12
N GLU A 310 7.32 -19.68 -43.45
CA GLU A 310 8.30 -19.40 -44.55
C GLU A 310 9.10 -18.08 -44.38
N ASN A 311 10.14 -17.81 -45.21
CA ASN A 311 11.26 -16.88 -44.88
C ASN A 311 12.08 -16.35 -46.12
N THR A 312 12.97 -15.37 -45.88
CA THR A 312 14.26 -15.01 -46.57
C THR A 312 14.41 -13.85 -47.60
N GLY A 313 15.48 -13.04 -47.41
CA GLY A 313 16.34 -12.38 -48.45
C GLY A 313 16.11 -10.87 -48.78
N LEU A 314 17.09 -10.06 -49.26
CA LEU A 314 18.58 -10.03 -49.16
C LEU A 314 19.13 -8.68 -49.75
N ALA A 315 20.38 -8.27 -49.42
CA ALA A 315 21.28 -7.32 -50.17
C ALA A 315 20.95 -5.78 -50.22
N THR A 316 21.84 -4.79 -50.47
CA THR A 316 23.34 -4.64 -50.42
C THR A 316 23.79 -3.16 -50.65
N GLN A 317 24.76 -2.64 -49.84
CA GLN A 317 25.63 -1.43 -50.05
C GLN A 317 24.95 -0.03 -50.26
N ASN A 318 25.60 1.15 -50.21
CA ASN A 318 27.03 1.54 -50.30
C ASN A 318 27.38 2.80 -49.43
N SER A 319 28.66 3.18 -49.36
CA SER A 319 29.23 4.22 -48.46
C SER A 319 29.40 5.63 -49.08
N GLN A 320 29.38 6.69 -48.25
CA GLN A 320 30.26 7.88 -48.41
C GLN A 320 30.30 8.76 -47.14
N GLU A 321 31.44 9.47 -46.94
CA GLU A 321 31.68 10.42 -45.84
C GLU A 321 31.44 11.88 -46.28
N THR A 322 31.11 12.79 -45.35
CA THR A 322 31.61 14.20 -45.31
C THR A 322 31.30 14.85 -43.97
N THR A 323 32.17 15.76 -43.53
CA THR A 323 32.26 16.34 -42.18
C THR A 323 31.44 17.65 -42.01
N THR A 324 31.13 18.01 -40.77
CA THR A 324 31.37 19.33 -40.10
C THR A 324 30.15 20.00 -39.43
N GLN A 325 30.47 20.73 -38.36
CA GLN A 325 29.75 21.77 -37.62
C GLN A 325 28.96 21.36 -36.37
N ASN A 326 29.28 22.09 -35.30
CA ASN A 326 28.79 21.91 -33.95
C ASN A 326 27.73 22.99 -33.67
N SER A 327 26.57 22.60 -33.14
CA SER A 327 25.50 23.53 -32.76
C SER A 327 24.97 23.15 -31.38
N ALA A 328 24.85 24.13 -30.49
CA ALA A 328 24.33 23.91 -29.15
C ALA A 328 22.88 23.40 -29.22
N SER A 329 22.62 22.22 -28.67
CA SER A 329 21.28 21.65 -28.62
C SER A 329 20.39 22.50 -27.71
N LYS A 330 19.28 22.99 -28.27
CA LYS A 330 18.29 23.81 -27.57
C LYS A 330 17.43 22.91 -26.68
N ILE A 331 17.28 23.24 -25.41
CA ILE A 331 16.60 22.39 -24.41
C ILE A 331 15.10 22.69 -24.35
N TYR A 332 14.72 23.97 -24.50
CA TYR A 332 13.36 24.47 -24.37
C TYR A 332 12.87 25.18 -25.64
N LYS A 333 11.58 25.00 -25.92
CA LYS A 333 10.82 25.79 -26.90
C LYS A 333 10.63 27.20 -26.33
N ASP A 334 10.85 28.22 -27.15
CA ASP A 334 10.58 29.61 -26.74
C ASP A 334 9.07 29.84 -26.66
N GLY A 335 8.62 30.57 -25.64
CA GLY A 335 7.19 30.80 -25.42
C GLY A 335 6.87 31.13 -23.97
N THR A 336 5.58 31.09 -23.66
CA THR A 336 5.05 31.41 -22.32
C THR A 336 4.21 30.23 -21.84
N TYR A 337 4.63 29.62 -20.74
CA TYR A 337 4.13 28.35 -20.22
C TYR A 337 3.50 28.55 -18.85
N THR A 338 2.35 27.91 -18.60
CA THR A 338 1.71 27.92 -17.29
C THR A 338 1.94 26.61 -16.55
N GLY A 339 2.23 26.70 -15.25
CA GLY A 339 2.37 25.57 -14.36
C GLY A 339 1.62 25.73 -13.05
N GLU A 340 1.17 24.61 -12.47
CA GLU A 340 0.48 24.56 -11.18
C GLU A 340 1.38 23.97 -10.09
N GLY A 341 1.43 24.63 -8.93
CA GLY A 341 2.20 24.19 -7.78
C GLY A 341 1.37 24.07 -6.50
N PHE A 342 1.85 23.25 -5.57
CA PHE A 342 1.16 23.00 -4.30
C PHE A 342 1.76 23.82 -3.16
N GLY A 343 1.25 25.04 -2.99
CA GLY A 343 1.58 25.95 -1.89
C GLY A 343 1.08 25.50 -0.50
N TYR A 344 0.82 26.45 0.39
CA TYR A 344 0.07 26.17 1.63
C TYR A 344 -1.41 25.85 1.33
N ARG A 345 -1.96 26.44 0.26
CA ARG A 345 -3.29 26.19 -0.32
C ARG A 345 -3.16 25.73 -1.79
N PRO A 346 -4.15 25.01 -2.35
CA PRO A 346 -4.18 24.66 -3.78
C PRO A 346 -4.47 25.89 -4.65
N GLY A 347 -4.28 25.77 -5.97
CA GLY A 347 -4.55 26.85 -6.92
C GLY A 347 -3.47 27.92 -6.99
N LEU A 348 -2.21 27.56 -6.73
CA LEU A 348 -1.06 28.42 -7.02
C LEU A 348 -0.60 28.16 -8.46
N VAL A 349 -0.82 29.12 -9.34
CA VAL A 349 -0.50 29.04 -10.77
C VAL A 349 0.54 30.09 -11.12
N VAL A 350 1.60 29.66 -11.80
CA VAL A 350 2.69 30.52 -12.25
C VAL A 350 2.77 30.48 -13.78
N GLN A 351 3.11 31.61 -14.39
CA GLN A 351 3.42 31.75 -15.80
C GLN A 351 4.92 32.02 -15.95
N VAL A 352 5.60 31.26 -16.79
CA VAL A 352 7.04 31.33 -17.05
C VAL A 352 7.25 31.65 -18.52
N THR A 353 8.02 32.70 -18.83
CA THR A 353 8.38 33.04 -20.21
C THR A 353 9.83 32.68 -20.49
N ILE A 354 10.06 31.99 -21.61
CA ILE A 354 11.34 31.44 -22.03
C ILE A 354 11.71 32.00 -23.40
N LYS A 355 12.94 32.47 -23.55
CA LYS A 355 13.51 32.95 -24.83
C LYS A 355 14.99 32.59 -24.92
N ASN A 356 15.41 32.06 -26.08
CA ASN A 356 16.78 31.65 -26.34
C ASN A 356 17.33 30.71 -25.26
N ASP A 357 16.51 29.70 -24.91
CA ASP A 357 16.81 28.68 -23.90
C ASP A 357 16.96 29.20 -22.45
N LYS A 358 16.52 30.44 -22.19
CA LYS A 358 16.59 31.08 -20.87
C LYS A 358 15.23 31.53 -20.36
N ILE A 359 15.02 31.40 -19.06
CA ILE A 359 13.88 31.96 -18.33
C ILE A 359 14.07 33.48 -18.26
N THR A 360 13.13 34.25 -18.82
CA THR A 360 13.20 35.72 -18.85
C THR A 360 12.21 36.41 -17.91
N ASP A 361 11.13 35.72 -17.53
CA ASP A 361 10.08 36.28 -16.66
C ASP A 361 9.29 35.15 -15.97
N ILE A 362 8.79 35.43 -14.75
CA ILE A 362 8.03 34.51 -13.89
C ILE A 362 6.96 35.31 -13.14
N GLN A 363 5.68 35.10 -13.49
CA GLN A 363 4.54 35.82 -12.91
C GLN A 363 3.59 34.88 -12.15
N ILE A 364 3.09 35.31 -10.98
CA ILE A 364 2.10 34.56 -10.20
C ILE A 364 0.71 34.95 -10.70
N ILE A 365 0.03 34.04 -11.41
CA ILE A 365 -1.26 34.27 -12.07
C ILE A 365 -2.44 34.07 -11.11
N SER A 366 -2.33 33.11 -10.19
CA SER A 366 -3.37 32.82 -9.19
C SER A 366 -2.74 32.25 -7.93
N HIS A 367 -3.31 32.56 -6.76
CA HIS A 367 -2.96 31.93 -5.50
C HIS A 367 -4.10 32.02 -4.48
N HIS A 368 -4.08 31.12 -3.48
CA HIS A 368 -4.94 31.18 -2.30
C HIS A 368 -4.13 31.26 -0.99
N GLU A 369 -2.85 31.63 -1.08
CA GLU A 369 -1.92 31.76 0.04
C GLU A 369 -2.32 32.85 1.06
N THR A 370 -1.81 32.76 2.29
CA THR A 370 -2.08 33.75 3.34
C THR A 370 -1.21 34.99 3.12
N PRO A 371 -1.78 36.20 2.91
CA PRO A 371 -1.02 37.36 2.39
C PRO A 371 0.28 37.68 3.13
N SER A 372 0.25 37.76 4.46
CA SER A 372 1.40 38.08 5.32
C SER A 372 2.57 37.09 5.27
N PHE A 373 2.40 35.93 4.63
CA PHE A 373 3.45 34.93 4.41
C PHE A 373 3.77 34.71 2.92
N ALA A 374 2.94 35.23 2.02
CA ALA A 374 3.03 34.97 0.59
C ALA A 374 3.91 35.99 -0.15
N GLN A 375 3.91 37.25 0.30
CA GLN A 375 4.62 38.37 -0.34
C GLN A 375 6.12 38.09 -0.54
N LEU A 376 6.83 37.68 0.52
CA LEU A 376 8.28 37.54 0.49
C LEU A 376 8.76 36.37 -0.41
N PRO A 377 8.12 35.17 -0.41
CA PRO A 377 8.35 34.15 -1.44
C PRO A 377 8.04 34.62 -2.87
N PHE A 378 6.92 35.31 -3.09
CA PHE A 378 6.52 35.76 -4.43
C PHE A 378 7.44 36.84 -5.00
N GLU A 379 8.18 37.57 -4.16
CA GLU A 379 9.19 38.53 -4.64
C GLU A 379 10.57 37.88 -4.85
N ILE A 380 11.04 37.04 -3.92
CA ILE A 380 12.44 36.57 -3.92
C ILE A 380 12.65 35.39 -4.87
N ILE A 381 11.82 34.34 -4.76
CA ILE A 381 12.06 33.07 -5.47
C ILE A 381 11.99 33.22 -6.99
N PRO A 382 11.04 33.97 -7.59
CA PRO A 382 11.08 34.28 -9.02
C PRO A 382 12.38 34.94 -9.48
N LYS A 383 12.93 35.88 -8.69
CA LYS A 383 14.20 36.55 -9.02
C LYS A 383 15.38 35.57 -8.94
N GLU A 384 15.50 34.81 -7.86
CA GLU A 384 16.58 33.81 -7.70
C GLU A 384 16.56 32.76 -8.83
N ILE A 385 15.38 32.33 -9.29
CA ILE A 385 15.25 31.39 -10.42
C ILE A 385 15.69 32.03 -11.74
N ILE A 386 15.31 33.30 -11.99
CA ILE A 386 15.73 34.03 -13.21
C ILE A 386 17.25 34.31 -13.19
N GLU A 387 17.82 34.64 -12.04
CA GLU A 387 19.26 34.92 -11.90
C GLU A 387 20.11 33.63 -12.00
N SER A 388 19.68 32.54 -11.36
CA SER A 388 20.40 31.26 -11.38
C SER A 388 20.09 30.36 -12.59
N GLN A 389 19.02 30.65 -13.34
CA GLN A 389 18.46 29.80 -14.39
C GLN A 389 18.19 28.36 -13.92
N SER A 390 17.81 28.21 -12.64
CA SER A 390 17.67 26.92 -11.95
C SER A 390 16.49 26.95 -10.97
N THR A 391 15.84 25.81 -10.74
CA THR A 391 14.78 25.66 -9.73
C THR A 391 15.34 25.29 -8.35
N ASN A 392 16.63 24.98 -8.26
CA ASN A 392 17.35 24.71 -7.01
C ASN A 392 17.78 26.03 -6.33
N VAL A 393 16.80 26.75 -5.79
CA VAL A 393 16.95 28.04 -5.08
C VAL A 393 16.54 27.89 -3.61
N ASP A 394 16.83 28.91 -2.78
CA ASP A 394 16.66 28.77 -1.33
C ASP A 394 15.21 29.00 -0.87
N ILE A 395 14.79 28.27 0.18
CA ILE A 395 13.41 28.30 0.67
C ILE A 395 13.21 29.29 1.82
N ILE A 396 12.23 30.18 1.68
CA ILE A 396 11.94 31.22 2.67
C ILE A 396 11.49 30.61 4.00
N SER A 397 12.20 30.97 5.08
CA SER A 397 11.86 30.59 6.45
C SER A 397 10.50 31.16 6.87
N GLY A 398 9.66 30.31 7.47
CA GLY A 398 8.28 30.66 7.82
C GLY A 398 7.27 30.49 6.67
N ALA A 399 7.71 30.58 5.42
CA ALA A 399 6.86 30.46 4.22
C ALA A 399 7.25 29.28 3.31
N THR A 400 7.85 28.24 3.89
CA THR A 400 8.42 27.08 3.19
C THR A 400 7.46 26.35 2.25
N ARG A 401 6.16 26.28 2.59
CA ARG A 401 5.16 25.62 1.72
C ARG A 401 4.84 26.46 0.48
N THR A 402 4.68 27.77 0.65
CA THR A 402 4.55 28.74 -0.45
C THR A 402 5.78 28.69 -1.36
N SER A 403 6.97 28.64 -0.76
CA SER A 403 8.26 28.55 -1.47
C SER A 403 8.34 27.34 -2.40
N TYR A 404 8.12 26.12 -1.86
CA TYR A 404 8.05 24.91 -2.68
C TYR A 404 6.91 24.94 -3.70
N GLY A 405 5.80 25.62 -3.40
CA GLY A 405 4.70 25.83 -4.34
C GLY A 405 5.13 26.56 -5.60
N ILE A 406 5.91 27.65 -5.46
CA ILE A 406 6.43 28.43 -6.60
C ILE A 406 7.40 27.57 -7.41
N ILE A 407 8.34 26.91 -6.74
CA ILE A 407 9.35 26.03 -7.37
C ILE A 407 8.66 24.93 -8.19
N MET A 408 7.70 24.20 -7.63
CA MET A 408 6.95 23.16 -8.35
C MET A 408 6.15 23.72 -9.55
N ALA A 409 5.58 24.93 -9.43
CA ALA A 409 4.84 25.54 -10.54
C ALA A 409 5.77 25.95 -11.69
N VAL A 410 7.01 26.37 -11.39
CA VAL A 410 8.04 26.64 -12.41
C VAL A 410 8.52 25.32 -13.04
N GLU A 411 8.77 24.27 -12.25
CA GLU A 411 9.18 22.95 -12.76
C GLU A 411 8.12 22.34 -13.69
N ASP A 412 6.84 22.46 -13.34
CA ASP A 412 5.70 22.05 -14.19
C ASP A 412 5.65 22.86 -15.50
N ALA A 413 5.88 24.18 -15.45
CA ALA A 413 5.94 25.02 -16.66
C ALA A 413 7.14 24.68 -17.56
N LEU A 414 8.34 24.49 -16.98
CA LEU A 414 9.56 24.09 -17.71
C LEU A 414 9.41 22.69 -18.34
N SER A 415 8.71 21.76 -17.68
CA SER A 415 8.47 20.43 -18.25
C SER A 415 7.69 20.48 -19.57
N LYS A 416 6.71 21.40 -19.68
CA LYS A 416 5.88 21.63 -20.89
C LYS A 416 6.61 22.40 -21.98
N ALA A 417 7.66 23.14 -21.62
CA ALA A 417 8.51 23.86 -22.55
C ALA A 417 9.57 22.97 -23.20
N LYS A 418 9.91 21.81 -22.60
CA LYS A 418 11.02 20.98 -23.05
C LYS A 418 10.85 20.50 -24.50
N ILE A 419 11.95 20.41 -25.23
CA ILE A 419 12.02 19.70 -26.50
C ILE A 419 12.16 18.20 -26.21
N GLU A 420 11.19 17.43 -26.69
CA GLU A 420 11.26 15.98 -26.76
C GLU A 420 12.02 15.62 -28.04
N ASN A 421 13.14 14.91 -27.88
CA ASN A 421 13.91 14.37 -29.01
C ASN A 421 13.37 12.96 -29.30
N ASP A 422 12.61 12.80 -30.38
CA ASP A 422 12.12 11.51 -30.85
C ASP A 422 13.25 10.65 -31.48
N GLU A 423 14.18 10.15 -30.66
CA GLU A 423 15.09 9.06 -31.03
C GLU A 423 14.38 7.69 -31.04
N SER A 424 13.17 7.64 -31.61
CA SER A 424 12.40 6.40 -31.83
C SER A 424 11.67 6.37 -33.18
N ALA A 425 12.26 7.01 -34.19
CA ALA A 425 12.00 6.76 -35.61
C ALA A 425 13.35 6.69 -36.34
N GLN A 426 13.52 5.68 -37.21
CA GLN A 426 14.77 5.38 -37.95
C GLN A 426 15.95 4.86 -37.12
N ASN A 427 15.82 3.63 -36.59
CA ASN A 427 16.59 2.46 -37.08
C ASN A 427 16.05 1.17 -36.47
#